data_AF-A0AAP7DJW3-F1
#
_entry.id   AF-A0AAP7DJW3-F1
#
_cell.length_a   1.000
_cell.length_b   1.000
_cell.length_c   1.000
_cell.angle_alpha   90.00
_cell.angle_beta   90.00
_cell.angle_gamma   90.00
#
_symmetry.space_group_name_H-M   'P 1'
#
loop_
_entity.id
_entity.type
_entity.pdbx_description
1 polymer ?
#
loop_
_entity_poly.entity_id
_entity_poly.type
_entity_poly.pdbx_seq_one_letter_code
_entity_poly.pdbx_strand_id
1 'polypeptide(L)'
;MKLSSNQAEQWLSTNAQFHDNSSSATSFQVIELQQQHIPHVGTLWRETEHTGIISNTTQSSSLHIACCNSPEDVQAASEAGYNKLLLAPCHYLLLKSGRVRLIREILLAGTTIEREAALQKLLPLMTAEYEHMLDSLHRNAAIHGYVRLLDAPIVLLLPSIADLDLRMEVIQRFAADSDRSMERHRLHQQWLKLKQWKQWLHSGSEVNCMLSNTVVEWIDMQAEALFRAEQRLAAQGYDIQLTVLLPYEAGCWKQHVSYVRLAAEQILGVHATRNYPIVGIRMEQTVNVPGNMSQSAGQPVLPEIDMDWEDVDFVWLSRGVGRTI
;
A
#
# COMPACT_ATOMS: atom_id res chain seq x y z
N MET A 1 4.67 35.08 -12.00
CA MET A 1 3.26 35.15 -11.55
C MET A 1 3.03 33.99 -10.60
N LYS A 2 2.51 34.28 -9.40
CA LYS A 2 2.30 33.30 -8.32
C LYS A 2 1.37 32.19 -8.83
N LEU A 3 1.82 30.93 -8.74
CA LEU A 3 1.04 29.73 -9.00
C LEU A 3 -0.22 29.80 -8.12
N SER A 4 -1.40 29.76 -8.74
CA SER A 4 -2.66 29.72 -8.00
C SER A 4 -2.69 28.44 -7.17
N SER A 5 -3.00 28.60 -5.88
CA SER A 5 -3.08 27.53 -4.89
C SER A 5 -3.78 26.30 -5.46
N ASN A 6 -3.05 25.18 -5.43
CA ASN A 6 -3.47 23.93 -6.04
C ASN A 6 -4.73 23.42 -5.31
N GLN A 7 -5.71 22.81 -5.98
CA GLN A 7 -6.85 22.19 -5.30
C GLN A 7 -6.41 21.10 -4.31
N ALA A 8 -5.22 20.53 -4.52
CA ALA A 8 -4.52 19.73 -3.53
C ALA A 8 -4.26 20.51 -2.22
N GLU A 9 -3.82 21.78 -2.26
CA GLU A 9 -3.60 22.64 -1.08
C GLU A 9 -4.90 23.00 -0.34
N GLN A 10 -6.02 23.12 -1.06
CA GLN A 10 -7.34 23.37 -0.46
C GLN A 10 -7.91 22.11 0.21
N TRP A 11 -7.73 20.93 -0.41
CA TRP A 11 -8.06 19.65 0.23
C TRP A 11 -7.11 19.34 1.41
N LEU A 12 -5.83 19.71 1.29
CA LEU A 12 -4.82 19.67 2.37
C LEU A 12 -5.26 20.50 3.58
N SER A 13 -5.73 21.73 3.38
CA SER A 13 -6.22 22.61 4.46
C SER A 13 -7.41 21.98 5.21
N THR A 14 -8.30 21.33 4.47
CA THR A 14 -9.56 20.80 5.01
C THR A 14 -9.32 19.51 5.79
N ASN A 15 -8.46 18.61 5.32
CA ASN A 15 -8.13 17.37 6.04
C ASN A 15 -7.09 17.54 7.15
N ALA A 16 -6.18 18.51 7.04
CA ALA A 16 -5.34 18.91 8.18
C ALA A 16 -6.20 19.38 9.36
N GLN A 17 -7.27 20.15 9.09
CA GLN A 17 -8.22 20.57 10.11
C GLN A 17 -9.04 19.42 10.73
N PHE A 18 -9.27 18.32 10.00
CA PHE A 18 -9.92 17.12 10.57
C PHE A 18 -9.00 16.33 11.51
N HIS A 19 -7.68 16.39 11.32
CA HIS A 19 -6.71 15.73 12.17
C HIS A 19 -6.22 16.60 13.35
N ASP A 20 -6.36 17.94 13.28
CA ASP A 20 -5.85 18.87 14.30
C ASP A 20 -6.73 19.02 15.56
N ASN A 21 -7.90 18.37 15.63
CA ASN A 21 -8.85 18.57 16.73
C ASN A 21 -8.83 17.51 17.86
N SER A 22 -7.80 16.66 17.96
CA SER A 22 -7.58 15.81 19.14
C SER A 22 -6.32 16.22 19.90
N SER A 23 -6.54 16.73 21.11
CA SER A 23 -5.53 17.27 22.02
C SER A 23 -4.60 16.19 22.57
N SER A 24 -3.29 16.38 22.30
CA SER A 24 -2.05 15.80 22.87
C SER A 24 -1.19 15.15 21.77
N ALA A 25 -0.56 16.00 20.95
CA ALA A 25 0.05 15.63 19.67
C ALA A 25 1.33 14.79 19.83
N THR A 26 1.16 13.51 20.13
CA THR A 26 2.09 12.48 19.70
C THR A 26 2.03 12.41 18.17
N SER A 27 3.18 12.36 17.49
CA SER A 27 3.24 12.42 16.02
C SER A 27 2.72 11.14 15.34
N PHE A 28 2.49 10.08 16.12
CA PHE A 28 2.07 8.76 15.69
C PHE A 28 0.72 8.36 16.32
N GLN A 29 -0.04 7.52 15.61
CA GLN A 29 -1.31 6.99 16.10
C GLN A 29 -1.10 5.63 16.76
N VAL A 30 -1.82 5.34 17.84
CA VAL A 30 -1.80 4.01 18.50
C VAL A 30 -3.07 3.27 18.15
N ILE A 31 -2.92 2.02 17.70
CA ILE A 31 -4.03 1.13 17.39
C ILE A 31 -3.89 -0.16 18.20
N GLU A 32 -5.01 -0.84 18.38
CA GLU A 32 -5.05 -2.18 18.96
C GLU A 32 -5.43 -3.17 17.86
N LEU A 33 -4.57 -4.17 17.63
CA LEU A 33 -4.84 -5.25 16.67
C LEU A 33 -5.03 -6.57 17.40
N GLN A 34 -6.17 -7.20 17.16
CA GLN A 34 -6.44 -8.57 17.61
C GLN A 34 -6.03 -9.57 16.53
N GLN A 35 -5.13 -10.48 16.89
CA GLN A 35 -4.72 -11.56 16.02
C GLN A 35 -5.72 -12.71 16.05
N GLN A 36 -6.17 -13.16 14.88
CA GLN A 36 -6.95 -14.38 14.73
C GLN A 36 -6.33 -15.24 13.63
N HIS A 37 -5.98 -16.48 13.96
CA HIS A 37 -5.59 -17.46 12.95
C HIS A 37 -6.85 -18.13 12.40
N ILE A 38 -7.04 -18.07 11.08
CA ILE A 38 -8.15 -18.72 10.39
C ILE A 38 -7.56 -19.90 9.60
N PRO A 39 -8.00 -21.14 9.89
CA PRO A 39 -7.57 -22.32 9.16
C PRO A 39 -7.72 -22.12 7.65
N HIS A 40 -6.71 -22.52 6.87
CA HIS A 40 -6.67 -22.44 5.41
C HIS A 40 -6.69 -21.03 4.78
N VAL A 41 -6.92 -19.97 5.57
CA VAL A 41 -6.93 -18.57 5.11
C VAL A 41 -5.65 -17.84 5.53
N GLY A 42 -5.17 -18.07 6.75
CA GLY A 42 -3.98 -17.43 7.29
C GLY A 42 -4.28 -16.55 8.50
N THR A 43 -3.49 -15.49 8.69
CA THR A 43 -3.59 -14.62 9.86
C THR A 43 -4.41 -13.37 9.53
N LEU A 44 -5.49 -13.17 10.29
CA LEU A 44 -6.32 -11.98 10.26
C LEU A 44 -5.96 -11.08 11.45
N TRP A 45 -5.87 -9.78 11.19
CA TRP A 45 -5.68 -8.73 12.17
C TRP A 45 -6.88 -7.81 12.14
N ARG A 46 -7.65 -7.76 13.22
CA ARG A 46 -8.79 -6.87 13.36
C ARG A 46 -8.42 -5.70 14.23
N GLU A 47 -8.67 -4.49 13.75
CA GLU A 47 -8.50 -3.28 14.54
C GLU A 47 -9.67 -3.13 15.54
N THR A 48 -9.35 -2.81 16.79
CA THR A 48 -10.33 -2.57 17.86
C THR A 48 -10.15 -1.19 18.46
N GLU A 49 -11.24 -0.62 18.99
CA GLU A 49 -11.19 0.66 19.70
C GLU A 49 -10.29 0.51 20.94
N HIS A 50 -9.31 1.41 21.05
CA HIS A 50 -8.48 1.52 22.24
C HIS A 50 -9.33 2.05 23.41
N THR A 51 -9.95 1.17 24.18
CA THR A 51 -10.86 1.57 25.27
C THR A 51 -10.15 2.14 26.51
N GLY A 52 -8.82 2.26 26.51
CA GLY A 52 -8.05 2.85 27.63
C GLY A 52 -8.08 2.02 28.91
N ILE A 53 -8.77 0.88 28.93
CA ILE A 53 -8.84 -0.03 30.07
C ILE A 53 -7.99 -1.25 29.72
N ILE A 54 -6.75 -1.27 30.24
CA ILE A 54 -5.96 -2.49 30.32
C ILE A 54 -6.65 -3.39 31.37
N SER A 55 -7.61 -4.20 30.93
CA SER A 55 -8.21 -5.23 31.77
C SER A 55 -7.28 -6.43 31.81
N ASN A 56 -6.72 -6.73 32.99
CA ASN A 56 -5.85 -7.88 33.26
C ASN A 56 -6.62 -9.22 33.29
N THR A 57 -7.56 -9.43 32.37
CA THR A 57 -8.41 -10.63 32.33
C THR A 57 -8.32 -11.32 30.98
N THR A 58 -7.42 -12.30 30.95
CA THR A 58 -7.46 -13.57 30.19
C THR A 58 -7.57 -13.53 28.65
N GLN A 59 -6.44 -13.85 28.01
CA GLN A 59 -6.31 -14.59 26.75
C GLN A 59 -7.11 -14.07 25.53
N SER A 60 -6.90 -12.81 25.16
CA SER A 60 -7.01 -12.41 23.76
C SER A 60 -5.67 -11.78 23.37
N SER A 61 -5.07 -12.24 22.26
CA SER A 61 -3.75 -11.83 21.76
C SER A 61 -3.82 -10.41 21.16
N SER A 62 -4.17 -9.43 21.97
CA SER A 62 -4.28 -8.04 21.56
C SER A 62 -2.91 -7.39 21.57
N LEU A 63 -2.54 -6.75 20.46
CA LEU A 63 -1.28 -6.04 20.30
C LEU A 63 -1.54 -4.55 20.20
N HIS A 64 -0.95 -3.79 21.13
CA HIS A 64 -0.85 -2.33 21.00
C HIS A 64 0.29 -1.99 20.04
N ILE A 65 -0.04 -1.33 18.94
CA ILE A 65 0.89 -1.05 17.85
C ILE A 65 0.89 0.46 17.58
N ALA A 66 2.08 1.04 17.47
CA ALA A 66 2.25 2.43 17.05
C ALA A 66 2.37 2.50 15.52
N CYS A 67 1.45 3.23 14.88
CA CYS A 67 1.41 3.51 13.46
C CYS A 67 2.32 4.69 13.13
N CYS A 68 3.42 4.41 12.43
CA CYS A 68 4.47 5.37 12.12
C CYS A 68 4.49 5.63 10.61
N ASN A 69 4.39 6.90 10.20
CA ASN A 69 4.38 7.30 8.80
C ASN A 69 5.76 7.82 8.34
N SER A 70 6.65 8.12 9.29
CA SER A 70 7.97 8.71 9.08
C SER A 70 9.02 8.09 10.02
N PRO A 71 10.32 8.20 9.71
CA PRO A 71 11.41 7.85 10.63
C PRO A 71 11.31 8.53 12.00
N GLU A 72 10.87 9.79 12.01
CA GLU A 72 10.68 10.57 13.23
C GLU A 72 9.58 9.97 14.12
N ASP A 73 8.49 9.47 13.52
CA ASP A 73 7.43 8.76 14.23
C ASP A 73 7.93 7.44 14.84
N VAL A 74 8.78 6.72 14.11
CA VAL A 74 9.40 5.47 14.59
C VAL A 74 10.24 5.75 15.83
N GLN A 75 11.06 6.80 15.81
CA GLN A 75 11.86 7.22 16.95
C GLN A 75 10.97 7.63 18.13
N ALA A 76 9.98 8.49 17.91
CA ALA A 76 9.08 8.96 18.95
C ALA A 76 8.28 7.81 19.59
N ALA A 77 7.81 6.85 18.80
CA ALA A 77 7.10 5.67 19.30
C ALA A 77 7.99 4.76 20.15
N SER A 78 9.24 4.57 19.74
CA SER A 78 10.21 3.80 20.51
C SER A 78 10.64 4.50 21.80
N GLU A 79 10.85 5.83 21.78
CA GLU A 79 11.10 6.63 22.99
C GLU A 79 9.92 6.59 23.97
N ALA A 80 8.69 6.49 23.45
CA ALA A 80 7.48 6.30 24.24
C ALA A 80 7.30 4.85 24.77
N GLY A 81 8.18 3.91 24.42
CA GLY A 81 8.18 2.54 24.93
C GLY A 81 7.32 1.54 24.13
N TYR A 82 6.90 1.87 22.91
CA TYR A 82 6.17 0.93 22.06
C TYR A 82 7.11 -0.12 21.45
N ASN A 83 6.87 -1.38 21.79
CA ASN A 83 7.67 -2.52 21.31
C ASN A 83 7.19 -3.08 19.95
N LYS A 84 6.04 -2.63 19.44
CA LYS A 84 5.44 -3.07 18.19
C LYS A 84 5.11 -1.85 17.34
N LEU A 85 5.72 -1.80 16.15
CA LEU A 85 5.61 -0.67 15.24
C LEU A 85 4.99 -1.13 13.93
N LEU A 86 4.05 -0.34 13.41
CA LEU A 86 3.50 -0.49 12.08
C LEU A 86 4.02 0.66 11.21
N LEU A 87 4.89 0.31 10.26
CA LEU A 87 5.33 1.22 9.22
C LEU A 87 4.20 1.36 8.20
N ALA A 88 3.63 2.55 8.11
CA ALA A 88 2.52 2.88 7.23
C ALA A 88 2.94 4.01 6.27
N PRO A 89 3.68 3.71 5.19
CA PRO A 89 4.21 4.74 4.30
C PRO A 89 3.07 5.60 3.74
N CYS A 90 3.25 6.91 3.79
CA CYS A 90 2.22 7.85 3.36
C CYS A 90 2.17 7.95 1.83
N HIS A 91 0.97 8.03 1.25
CA HIS A 91 0.77 8.12 -0.20
C HIS A 91 1.49 9.33 -0.84
N TYR A 92 1.79 10.38 -0.07
CA TYR A 92 2.61 11.52 -0.54
C TYR A 92 4.01 11.11 -1.03
N LEU A 93 4.55 9.97 -0.58
CA LEU A 93 5.82 9.43 -1.08
C LEU A 93 5.78 9.12 -2.59
N LEU A 94 4.60 8.81 -3.13
CA LEU A 94 4.37 8.58 -4.56
C LEU A 94 4.29 9.89 -5.36
N LEU A 95 3.96 11.01 -4.70
CA LEU A 95 3.84 12.33 -5.31
C LEU A 95 5.17 13.07 -5.44
N LYS A 96 6.23 12.60 -4.75
CA LYS A 96 7.59 13.16 -4.87
C LYS A 96 8.06 13.17 -6.34
N SER A 97 8.79 14.22 -6.71
CA SER A 97 9.20 14.48 -8.10
C SER A 97 9.96 13.28 -8.68
N GLY A 98 9.56 12.85 -9.88
CA GLY A 98 10.11 11.66 -10.56
C GLY A 98 9.26 10.40 -10.42
N ARG A 99 8.78 10.05 -9.21
CA ARG A 99 7.95 8.84 -8.98
C ARG A 99 6.58 8.97 -9.63
N VAL A 100 5.91 10.10 -9.43
CA VAL A 100 4.59 10.36 -10.03
C VAL A 100 4.61 10.25 -11.56
N ARG A 101 5.75 10.56 -12.20
CA ARG A 101 5.91 10.41 -13.65
C ARG A 101 5.94 8.93 -14.06
N LEU A 102 6.69 8.10 -13.34
CA LEU A 102 6.76 6.66 -13.60
C LEU A 102 5.41 5.99 -13.33
N ILE A 103 4.69 6.40 -12.29
CA ILE A 103 3.34 5.89 -11.99
C ILE A 103 2.38 6.23 -13.13
N ARG A 104 2.43 7.46 -13.65
CA ARG A 104 1.65 7.83 -14.84
C ARG A 104 2.04 7.01 -16.08
N GLU A 105 3.31 6.64 -16.24
CA GLU A 105 3.77 5.74 -17.30
C GLU A 105 3.15 4.34 -17.15
N ILE A 106 3.12 3.79 -15.93
CA ILE A 106 2.46 2.52 -15.58
C ILE A 106 0.97 2.57 -15.93
N LEU A 107 0.26 3.63 -15.53
CA LEU A 107 -1.18 3.79 -15.82
C LEU A 107 -1.46 3.98 -17.34
N LEU A 108 -0.53 4.58 -18.06
CA LEU A 108 -0.65 4.81 -19.50
C LEU A 108 -0.30 3.58 -20.34
N ALA A 109 0.45 2.62 -19.79
CA ALA A 109 0.86 1.40 -20.49
C ALA A 109 -0.33 0.69 -21.16
N GLY A 110 -0.15 0.33 -22.43
CA GLY A 110 -1.18 -0.35 -23.22
C GLY A 110 -1.09 -1.88 -23.11
N THR A 111 0.07 -2.39 -22.70
CA THR A 111 0.33 -3.83 -22.56
C THR A 111 0.95 -4.15 -21.20
N THR A 112 0.85 -5.40 -20.77
CA THR A 112 1.49 -5.89 -19.54
C THR A 112 3.01 -5.73 -19.59
N ILE A 113 3.63 -5.99 -20.74
CA ILE A 113 5.09 -5.86 -20.94
C ILE A 113 5.55 -4.41 -20.74
N GLU A 114 4.84 -3.44 -21.31
CA GLU A 114 5.14 -2.02 -21.11
C GLU A 114 4.98 -1.61 -19.64
N ARG A 115 3.96 -2.17 -18.98
CA ARG A 115 3.67 -1.89 -17.57
C ARG A 115 4.76 -2.44 -16.66
N GLU A 116 5.17 -3.69 -16.86
CA GLU A 116 6.28 -4.33 -16.15
C GLU A 116 7.58 -3.54 -16.35
N ALA A 117 7.88 -3.13 -17.57
CA ALA A 117 9.06 -2.30 -17.84
C ALA A 117 9.03 -0.96 -17.09
N ALA A 118 7.86 -0.34 -16.95
CA ALA A 118 7.69 0.88 -16.16
C ALA A 118 7.78 0.63 -14.64
N LEU A 119 7.23 -0.48 -14.16
CA LEU A 119 7.35 -0.93 -12.76
C LEU A 119 8.82 -1.21 -12.38
N GLN A 120 9.60 -1.84 -13.27
CA GLN A 120 11.02 -2.09 -13.05
C GLN A 120 11.85 -0.81 -12.90
N LYS A 121 11.44 0.31 -13.53
CA LYS A 121 12.07 1.62 -13.30
C LYS A 121 11.76 2.18 -11.91
N LEU A 122 10.58 1.87 -11.38
CA LEU A 122 10.12 2.34 -10.06
C LEU A 122 10.68 1.47 -8.91
N LEU A 123 10.85 0.17 -9.14
CA LEU A 123 11.35 -0.81 -8.18
C LEU A 123 12.58 -0.35 -7.37
N PRO A 124 13.69 0.15 -7.96
CA PRO A 124 14.85 0.59 -7.19
C PRO A 124 14.55 1.81 -6.30
N LEU A 125 13.69 2.72 -6.75
CA LEU A 125 13.28 3.89 -5.96
C LEU A 125 12.41 3.51 -4.76
N MET A 126 11.60 2.46 -4.90
CA MET A 126 10.79 1.91 -3.83
C MET A 126 11.62 1.08 -2.85
N THR A 127 12.56 0.30 -3.36
CA THR A 127 13.48 -0.49 -2.53
C THR A 127 14.27 0.43 -1.60
N ALA A 128 14.82 1.54 -2.12
CA ALA A 128 15.55 2.52 -1.32
C ALA A 128 14.67 3.21 -0.26
N GLU A 129 13.40 3.47 -0.56
CA GLU A 129 12.45 4.02 0.43
C GLU A 129 12.20 3.02 1.56
N TYR A 130 11.99 1.75 1.22
CA TYR A 130 11.83 0.69 2.21
C TYR A 130 13.09 0.49 3.06
N GLU A 131 14.28 0.51 2.46
CA GLU A 131 15.55 0.44 3.20
C GLU A 131 15.66 1.56 4.23
N HIS A 132 15.32 2.79 3.85
CA HIS A 132 15.37 3.95 4.76
C HIS A 132 14.41 3.80 5.96
N MET A 133 13.20 3.32 5.70
CA MET A 133 12.21 3.09 6.76
C MET A 133 12.62 1.92 7.68
N LEU A 134 13.13 0.83 7.11
CA LEU A 134 13.55 -0.35 7.87
C LEU A 134 14.82 -0.10 8.71
N ASP A 135 15.75 0.70 8.20
CA ASP A 135 16.92 1.14 8.96
C ASP A 135 16.52 1.95 10.20
N SER A 136 15.48 2.78 10.09
CA SER A 136 14.92 3.51 11.23
C SER A 136 14.32 2.56 12.28
N LEU A 137 13.67 1.48 11.84
CA LEU A 137 13.09 0.47 12.72
C LEU A 137 14.17 -0.29 13.52
N HIS A 138 15.29 -0.62 12.87
CA HIS A 138 16.41 -1.30 13.53
C HIS A 138 17.12 -0.43 14.57
N ARG A 139 17.41 0.84 14.25
CA ARG A 139 18.08 1.77 15.19
C ARG A 139 17.31 1.92 16.50
N ASN A 140 16.00 1.71 16.45
CA ASN A 140 15.10 1.84 17.58
C ASN A 140 14.69 0.47 18.20
N ALA A 141 15.52 -0.55 18.00
CA ALA A 141 15.52 -1.85 18.68
C ALA A 141 14.30 -2.77 18.44
N ALA A 142 13.50 -2.54 17.39
CA ALA A 142 12.44 -3.46 17.02
C ALA A 142 13.00 -4.62 16.17
N ILE A 143 13.00 -5.84 16.73
CA ILE A 143 13.35 -7.08 16.00
C ILE A 143 12.23 -7.47 15.03
N HIS A 144 10.99 -7.04 15.29
CA HIS A 144 9.83 -7.32 14.47
C HIS A 144 9.04 -6.06 14.10
N GLY A 145 8.83 -5.83 12.81
CA GLY A 145 8.02 -4.73 12.27
C GLY A 145 6.80 -5.21 11.52
N TYR A 146 5.69 -4.48 11.63
CA TYR A 146 4.56 -4.61 10.72
C TYR A 146 4.68 -3.56 9.62
N VAL A 147 4.30 -3.91 8.39
CA VAL A 147 4.41 -2.99 7.24
C VAL A 147 3.12 -3.01 6.45
N ARG A 148 2.55 -1.83 6.18
CA ARG A 148 1.51 -1.64 5.16
C ARG A 148 2.19 -1.30 3.84
N LEU A 149 1.81 -1.97 2.75
CA LEU A 149 2.34 -1.62 1.43
C LEU A 149 1.86 -0.22 1.01
N LEU A 150 2.70 0.48 0.24
CA LEU A 150 2.38 1.83 -0.19
C LEU A 150 1.33 1.78 -1.29
N ASP A 151 0.27 2.56 -1.13
CA ASP A 151 -0.84 2.62 -2.06
C ASP A 151 -1.46 4.02 -2.05
N ALA A 152 -2.17 4.38 -3.11
CA ALA A 152 -2.78 5.70 -3.25
C ALA A 152 -4.03 5.66 -4.14
N PRO A 153 -5.02 6.53 -3.87
CA PRO A 153 -6.09 6.81 -4.80
C PRO A 153 -5.54 7.35 -6.13
N ILE A 154 -5.97 6.77 -7.25
CA ILE A 154 -5.47 7.14 -8.59
C ILE A 154 -5.73 8.61 -8.90
N VAL A 155 -6.83 9.17 -8.39
CA VAL A 155 -7.20 10.57 -8.61
C VAL A 155 -6.09 11.55 -8.14
N LEU A 156 -5.33 11.19 -7.10
CA LEU A 156 -4.22 12.00 -6.58
C LEU A 156 -2.98 11.93 -7.48
N LEU A 157 -2.82 10.83 -8.23
CA LEU A 157 -1.67 10.56 -9.07
C LEU A 157 -1.81 11.20 -10.46
N LEU A 158 -3.04 11.43 -10.93
CA LEU A 158 -3.31 12.06 -12.23
C LEU A 158 -2.97 13.56 -12.22
N PRO A 159 -2.52 14.14 -13.37
CA PRO A 159 -2.33 15.59 -13.47
C PRO A 159 -3.64 16.36 -13.26
N SER A 160 -3.54 17.63 -12.87
CA SER A 160 -4.72 18.49 -12.79
C SER A 160 -5.31 18.75 -14.18
N ILE A 161 -6.59 19.10 -14.25
CA ILE A 161 -7.24 19.44 -15.53
C ILE A 161 -6.54 20.63 -16.19
N ALA A 162 -6.16 21.64 -15.39
CA ALA A 162 -5.39 22.79 -15.87
C ALA A 162 -4.02 22.39 -16.45
N ASP A 163 -3.28 21.49 -15.79
CA ASP A 163 -2.00 20.99 -16.31
C ASP A 163 -2.18 20.20 -17.61
N LEU A 164 -3.27 19.43 -17.72
CA LEU A 164 -3.61 18.69 -18.93
C LEU A 164 -3.93 19.66 -20.07
N ASP A 165 -4.72 20.70 -19.82
CA ASP A 165 -5.09 21.68 -20.85
C ASP A 165 -3.85 22.47 -21.32
N LEU A 166 -2.98 22.91 -20.41
CA LEU A 166 -1.69 23.52 -20.76
C LEU A 166 -0.82 22.58 -21.59
N ARG A 167 -0.76 21.29 -21.21
CA ARG A 167 0.01 20.29 -21.96
C ARG A 167 -0.55 20.08 -23.36
N MET A 168 -1.86 20.20 -23.56
CA MET A 168 -2.48 20.15 -24.89
C MET A 168 -2.05 21.34 -25.75
N GLU A 169 -2.08 22.56 -25.21
CA GLU A 169 -1.60 23.75 -25.94
C GLU A 169 -0.14 23.59 -26.38
N VAL A 170 0.69 23.04 -25.51
CA VAL A 170 2.09 22.75 -25.81
C VAL A 170 2.22 21.71 -26.94
N ILE A 171 1.46 20.60 -26.87
CA ILE A 171 1.45 19.58 -27.93
C ILE A 171 1.01 20.18 -29.28
N GLN A 172 0.02 21.08 -29.28
CA GLN A 172 -0.47 21.76 -30.48
C GLN A 172 0.56 22.74 -31.06
N ARG A 173 1.28 23.49 -30.22
CA ARG A 173 2.33 24.42 -30.68
C ARG A 173 3.53 23.70 -31.28
N PHE A 174 4.02 22.65 -30.62
CA PHE A 174 5.13 21.84 -31.15
C PHE A 174 4.79 21.12 -32.47
N ALA A 175 3.50 20.90 -32.75
CA ALA A 175 3.03 20.34 -34.00
C ALA A 175 3.07 21.32 -35.19
N ALA A 176 3.16 22.62 -34.95
CA ALA A 176 3.35 23.62 -36.01
C ALA A 176 4.80 23.64 -36.54
N ASP A 177 5.76 23.17 -35.75
CA ASP A 177 7.20 23.32 -36.00
C ASP A 177 7.93 22.04 -36.44
N SER A 178 7.30 20.85 -36.43
CA SER A 178 8.01 19.61 -36.82
C SER A 178 7.14 18.52 -37.44
N ASP A 179 7.72 17.79 -38.41
CA ASP A 179 7.12 16.71 -39.21
C ASP A 179 6.99 15.37 -38.42
N ARG A 180 6.57 15.44 -37.14
CA ARG A 180 6.50 14.31 -36.20
C ARG A 180 5.06 13.87 -35.94
N SER A 181 4.33 13.53 -37.00
CA SER A 181 2.91 13.14 -36.92
C SER A 181 2.65 11.97 -35.96
N MET A 182 3.50 10.93 -35.94
CA MET A 182 3.30 9.75 -35.08
C MET A 182 3.47 10.04 -33.59
N GLU A 183 4.52 10.77 -33.18
CA GLU A 183 4.72 11.12 -31.77
C GLU A 183 3.63 12.06 -31.27
N ARG A 184 3.15 12.97 -32.13
CA ARG A 184 1.98 13.82 -31.82
C ARG A 184 0.74 12.99 -31.52
N HIS A 185 0.41 12.02 -32.37
CA HIS A 185 -0.73 11.14 -32.14
C HIS A 185 -0.58 10.38 -30.83
N ARG A 186 0.62 9.85 -30.53
CA ARG A 186 0.89 9.15 -29.27
C ARG A 186 0.67 10.04 -28.04
N LEU A 187 1.22 11.26 -28.04
CA LEU A 187 1.07 12.23 -26.95
C LEU A 187 -0.38 12.68 -26.77
N HIS A 188 -1.11 12.87 -27.87
CA HIS A 188 -2.53 13.20 -27.84
C HIS A 188 -3.38 12.07 -27.24
N GLN A 189 -3.11 10.81 -27.61
CA GLN A 189 -3.80 9.65 -27.04
C GLN A 189 -3.53 9.51 -25.53
N GLN A 190 -2.29 9.71 -25.09
CA GLN A 190 -1.94 9.71 -23.66
C GLN A 190 -2.66 10.82 -22.90
N TRP A 191 -2.69 12.03 -23.44
CA TRP A 191 -3.43 13.14 -22.85
C TRP A 191 -4.93 12.82 -22.73
N LEU A 192 -5.53 12.29 -23.80
CA LEU A 192 -6.96 11.97 -23.84
C LEU A 192 -7.31 10.92 -22.79
N LYS A 193 -6.51 9.85 -22.67
CA LYS A 193 -6.68 8.81 -21.65
C LYS A 193 -6.64 9.40 -20.24
N LEU A 194 -5.63 10.22 -19.93
CA LEU A 194 -5.51 10.84 -18.60
C LEU A 194 -6.67 11.82 -18.30
N LYS A 195 -7.11 12.60 -19.29
CA LYS A 195 -8.23 13.55 -19.13
C LYS A 195 -9.55 12.81 -18.88
N GLN A 196 -9.83 11.78 -19.66
CA GLN A 196 -11.02 10.94 -19.48
C GLN A 196 -11.01 10.27 -18.11
N TRP A 197 -9.89 9.67 -17.70
CA TRP A 197 -9.75 9.08 -16.37
C TRP A 197 -9.98 10.09 -15.26
N LYS A 198 -9.39 11.29 -15.37
CA LYS A 198 -9.55 12.35 -14.36
C LYS A 198 -10.99 12.83 -14.27
N GLN A 199 -11.66 13.03 -15.41
CA GLN A 199 -13.07 13.45 -15.46
C GLN A 199 -14.00 12.38 -14.91
N TRP A 200 -13.77 11.11 -15.27
CA TRP A 200 -14.56 9.98 -14.80
C TRP A 200 -14.46 9.81 -13.28
N LEU A 201 -13.24 9.79 -12.73
CA LEU A 201 -12.98 9.70 -11.28
C LEU A 201 -13.57 10.88 -10.49
N HIS A 202 -13.70 12.06 -11.10
CA HIS A 202 -14.35 13.22 -10.48
C HIS A 202 -15.87 13.22 -10.57
N SER A 203 -16.44 12.52 -11.57
CA SER A 203 -17.88 12.48 -11.82
C SER A 203 -18.63 11.34 -11.10
N GLY A 204 -17.89 10.31 -10.66
CA GLY A 204 -18.44 9.15 -9.97
C GLY A 204 -18.30 9.19 -8.45
N SER A 205 -19.04 8.31 -7.77
CA SER A 205 -18.86 7.96 -6.35
C SER A 205 -17.60 7.11 -6.09
N GLU A 206 -16.82 6.81 -7.12
CA GLU A 206 -15.64 5.94 -7.10
C GLU A 206 -14.36 6.67 -6.66
N VAL A 207 -14.47 7.45 -5.59
CA VAL A 207 -13.35 8.12 -4.92
C VAL A 207 -12.31 7.10 -4.38
N ASN A 208 -12.65 5.81 -4.40
CA ASN A 208 -11.90 4.72 -3.79
C ASN A 208 -11.14 3.82 -4.78
N CYS A 209 -10.96 4.24 -6.05
CA CYS A 209 -10.12 3.46 -6.97
C CYS A 209 -8.64 3.58 -6.57
N MET A 210 -8.14 2.54 -5.90
CA MET A 210 -6.76 2.44 -5.44
C MET A 210 -5.84 1.91 -6.54
N LEU A 211 -4.55 2.23 -6.43
CA LEU A 211 -3.55 1.84 -7.41
C LEU A 211 -3.40 0.31 -7.47
N SER A 212 -3.42 -0.37 -6.33
CA SER A 212 -3.38 -1.84 -6.25
C SER A 212 -4.51 -2.54 -7.00
N ASN A 213 -5.68 -1.90 -7.10
CA ASN A 213 -6.89 -2.53 -7.64
C ASN A 213 -6.91 -2.41 -9.16
N THR A 214 -6.27 -1.36 -9.68
CA THR A 214 -6.16 -1.09 -11.13
C THR A 214 -4.91 -1.74 -11.73
N VAL A 215 -3.81 -1.73 -10.98
CA VAL A 215 -2.53 -2.28 -11.39
C VAL A 215 -2.25 -3.50 -10.52
N VAL A 216 -2.66 -4.66 -11.00
CA VAL A 216 -2.55 -5.94 -10.29
C VAL A 216 -1.09 -6.24 -9.90
N GLU A 217 -0.14 -5.87 -10.75
CA GLU A 217 1.29 -6.06 -10.56
C GLU A 217 1.91 -5.07 -9.54
N TRP A 218 1.12 -4.13 -9.02
CA TRP A 218 1.58 -3.13 -8.05
C TRP A 218 2.00 -3.77 -6.73
N ILE A 219 1.15 -4.65 -6.19
CA ILE A 219 1.41 -5.35 -4.93
C ILE A 219 2.65 -6.24 -5.05
N ASP A 220 2.82 -6.91 -6.18
CA ASP A 220 3.97 -7.75 -6.45
C ASP A 220 5.28 -6.94 -6.45
N MET A 221 5.32 -5.82 -7.20
CA MET A 221 6.48 -4.92 -7.20
C MET A 221 6.78 -4.31 -5.82
N GLN A 222 5.75 -3.96 -5.05
CA GLN A 222 5.91 -3.43 -3.68
C GLN A 222 6.48 -4.50 -2.74
N ALA A 223 5.97 -5.73 -2.81
CA ALA A 223 6.47 -6.85 -2.04
C ALA A 223 7.93 -7.18 -2.42
N GLU A 224 8.25 -7.20 -3.71
CA GLU A 224 9.61 -7.38 -4.22
C GLU A 224 10.55 -6.30 -3.67
N ALA A 225 10.15 -5.03 -3.74
CA ALA A 225 10.93 -3.91 -3.21
C ALA A 225 11.18 -4.05 -1.70
N LEU A 226 10.15 -4.42 -0.93
CA LEU A 226 10.21 -4.57 0.52
C LEU A 226 11.17 -5.69 0.92
N PHE A 227 11.02 -6.89 0.34
CA PHE A 227 11.86 -8.03 0.72
C PHE A 227 13.30 -7.90 0.20
N ARG A 228 13.53 -7.19 -0.92
CA ARG A 228 14.89 -6.81 -1.33
C ARG A 228 15.55 -5.86 -0.32
N ALA A 229 14.79 -4.91 0.23
CA ALA A 229 15.26 -4.03 1.28
C ALA A 229 15.61 -4.83 2.55
N GLU A 230 14.71 -5.74 2.97
CA GLU A 230 14.94 -6.64 4.11
C GLU A 230 16.22 -7.47 3.90
N GLN A 231 16.38 -8.11 2.74
CA GLN A 231 17.55 -8.94 2.41
C GLN A 231 18.86 -8.14 2.44
N ARG A 232 18.86 -6.91 1.92
CA ARG A 232 20.06 -6.05 1.90
C ARG A 232 20.46 -5.61 3.30
N LEU A 233 19.49 -5.27 4.15
CA LEU A 233 19.76 -4.95 5.56
C LEU A 233 20.23 -6.18 6.33
N ALA A 234 19.63 -7.34 6.10
CA ALA A 234 20.09 -8.61 6.69
C ALA A 234 21.56 -8.90 6.32
N ALA A 235 21.96 -8.64 5.07
CA ALA A 235 23.35 -8.78 4.63
C ALA A 235 24.31 -7.78 5.33
N GLN A 236 23.79 -6.67 5.86
CA GLN A 236 24.54 -5.71 6.68
C GLN A 236 24.57 -6.10 8.17
N GLY A 237 23.96 -7.22 8.56
CA GLY A 237 23.91 -7.73 9.93
C GLY A 237 22.67 -7.31 10.73
N TYR A 238 21.67 -6.72 10.08
CA TYR A 238 20.43 -6.30 10.73
C TYR A 238 19.49 -7.52 10.90
N ASP A 239 19.06 -7.80 12.13
CA ASP A 239 18.05 -8.84 12.41
C ASP A 239 16.65 -8.23 12.48
N ILE A 240 16.04 -8.03 11.31
CA ILE A 240 14.67 -7.49 11.18
C ILE A 240 13.79 -8.56 10.54
N GLN A 241 12.67 -8.87 11.18
CA GLN A 241 11.61 -9.68 10.60
C GLN A 241 10.36 -8.84 10.36
N LEU A 242 9.78 -8.97 9.17
CA LEU A 242 8.60 -8.21 8.76
C LEU A 242 7.35 -9.08 8.63
N THR A 243 6.22 -8.52 9.07
CA THR A 243 4.87 -8.99 8.71
C THR A 243 4.20 -7.94 7.83
N VAL A 244 3.84 -8.28 6.60
CA VAL A 244 3.09 -7.41 5.71
C VAL A 244 1.60 -7.46 6.08
N LEU A 245 0.99 -6.31 6.35
CA LEU A 245 -0.43 -6.16 6.60
C LEU A 245 -1.12 -5.59 5.36
N LEU A 246 -1.85 -6.45 4.66
CA LEU A 246 -2.63 -6.08 3.48
C LEU A 246 -4.05 -5.66 3.90
N PRO A 247 -4.62 -4.58 3.35
CA PRO A 247 -6.03 -4.27 3.58
C PRO A 247 -6.91 -5.40 3.04
N TYR A 248 -8.03 -5.67 3.73
CA TYR A 248 -9.04 -6.56 3.19
C TYR A 248 -9.78 -5.89 2.03
N GLU A 249 -9.71 -6.51 0.86
CA GLU A 249 -10.51 -6.11 -0.28
C GLU A 249 -11.16 -7.34 -0.93
N ALA A 250 -12.47 -7.29 -1.07
CA ALA A 250 -13.25 -8.37 -1.63
C ALA A 250 -12.82 -8.66 -3.09
N GLY A 251 -12.61 -9.94 -3.42
CA GLY A 251 -12.25 -10.38 -4.77
C GLY A 251 -10.74 -10.47 -5.06
N CYS A 252 -9.90 -9.59 -4.50
CA CYS A 252 -8.47 -9.54 -4.82
C CYS A 252 -7.53 -9.91 -3.64
N TRP A 253 -8.03 -9.97 -2.40
CA TRP A 253 -7.17 -10.21 -1.22
C TRP A 253 -6.34 -11.49 -1.31
N LYS A 254 -6.89 -12.59 -1.87
CA LYS A 254 -6.16 -13.87 -2.03
C LYS A 254 -4.96 -13.70 -2.94
N GLN A 255 -5.17 -13.00 -4.06
CA GLN A 255 -4.14 -12.75 -5.05
C GLN A 255 -3.04 -11.86 -4.46
N HIS A 256 -3.40 -10.80 -3.73
CA HIS A 256 -2.43 -9.94 -3.04
C HIS A 256 -1.59 -10.73 -2.01
N VAL A 257 -2.22 -11.59 -1.21
CA VAL A 257 -1.53 -12.48 -0.26
C VAL A 257 -0.56 -13.41 -1.00
N SER A 258 -0.97 -14.00 -2.12
CA SER A 258 -0.13 -14.88 -2.93
C SER A 258 1.08 -14.15 -3.50
N TYR A 259 0.94 -12.92 -4.01
CA TYR A 259 2.06 -12.12 -4.49
C TYR A 259 3.09 -11.85 -3.40
N VAL A 260 2.64 -11.43 -2.21
CA VAL A 260 3.55 -11.17 -1.08
C VAL A 260 4.30 -12.43 -0.67
N ARG A 261 3.61 -13.58 -0.61
CA ARG A 261 4.25 -14.87 -0.27
C ARG A 261 5.27 -15.28 -1.32
N LEU A 262 4.91 -15.22 -2.60
CA LEU A 262 5.78 -15.58 -3.71
C LEU A 262 7.04 -14.70 -3.73
N ALA A 263 6.89 -13.39 -3.57
CA ALA A 263 8.01 -12.47 -3.50
C ALA A 263 8.94 -12.79 -2.31
N ALA A 264 8.37 -13.05 -1.13
CA ALA A 264 9.15 -13.44 0.04
C ALA A 264 9.92 -14.75 -0.20
N GLU A 265 9.27 -15.77 -0.76
CA GLU A 265 9.89 -17.06 -1.06
C GLU A 265 11.02 -16.94 -2.08
N GLN A 266 10.83 -16.14 -3.14
CA GLN A 266 11.83 -15.95 -4.18
C GLN A 266 13.06 -15.16 -3.70
N ILE A 267 12.85 -14.17 -2.84
CA ILE A 267 13.92 -13.23 -2.44
C ILE A 267 14.64 -13.71 -1.18
N LEU A 268 13.88 -14.10 -0.15
CA LEU A 268 14.44 -14.55 1.13
C LEU A 268 14.81 -16.04 1.12
N GLY A 269 14.19 -16.82 0.21
CA GLY A 269 14.41 -18.25 0.08
C GLY A 269 13.63 -19.09 1.10
N VAL A 270 13.56 -20.40 0.84
CA VAL A 270 12.81 -21.40 1.66
C VAL A 270 13.42 -21.61 3.06
N HIS A 271 14.64 -21.12 3.30
CA HIS A 271 15.40 -21.35 4.53
C HIS A 271 15.42 -20.20 5.52
N ALA A 272 14.72 -19.10 5.25
CA ALA A 272 14.59 -18.02 6.22
C ALA A 272 13.79 -18.50 7.44
N THR A 273 14.47 -18.82 8.54
CA THR A 273 13.83 -19.12 9.83
C THR A 273 13.13 -17.87 10.36
N ARG A 274 11.80 -17.82 10.26
CA ARG A 274 10.97 -16.71 10.75
C ARG A 274 10.14 -17.16 11.94
N ASN A 275 10.01 -16.27 12.92
CA ASN A 275 9.16 -16.46 14.09
C ASN A 275 7.75 -15.85 13.90
N TYR A 276 7.59 -15.05 12.85
CA TYR A 276 6.37 -14.28 12.57
C TYR A 276 5.83 -14.58 11.17
N PRO A 277 4.49 -14.47 10.95
CA PRO A 277 3.90 -14.66 9.64
C PRO A 277 4.42 -13.63 8.64
N ILE A 278 4.66 -14.05 7.40
CA ILE A 278 5.11 -13.15 6.32
C ILE A 278 4.04 -12.10 5.99
N VAL A 279 2.79 -12.53 5.94
CA VAL A 279 1.66 -11.71 5.51
C VAL A 279 0.41 -12.01 6.34
N GLY A 280 -0.36 -10.96 6.61
CA GLY A 280 -1.67 -11.03 7.22
C GLY A 280 -2.62 -10.03 6.57
N ILE A 281 -3.91 -10.26 6.77
CA ILE A 281 -4.96 -9.35 6.31
C ILE A 281 -5.33 -8.44 7.48
N ARG A 282 -5.36 -7.13 7.26
CA ARG A 282 -5.85 -6.14 8.20
C ARG A 282 -7.28 -5.74 7.84
N MET A 283 -8.18 -5.87 8.80
CA MET A 283 -9.52 -5.30 8.74
C MET A 283 -9.53 -4.03 9.60
N GLU A 284 -9.61 -2.89 8.92
CA GLU A 284 -9.81 -1.59 9.55
C GLU A 284 -11.25 -1.48 10.07
N GLN A 285 -11.46 -0.69 11.11
CA GLN A 285 -12.81 -0.39 11.55
C GLN A 285 -13.50 0.48 10.50
N THR A 286 -14.64 0.02 9.99
CA THR A 286 -15.53 0.88 9.19
C THR A 286 -15.98 2.03 10.09
N VAL A 287 -15.53 3.24 9.79
CA VAL A 287 -16.00 4.48 10.43
C VAL A 287 -17.53 4.46 10.40
N ASN A 288 -18.13 4.46 11.58
CA ASN A 288 -19.56 4.69 11.76
C ASN A 288 -19.89 6.04 11.11
N VAL A 289 -20.56 6.06 9.96
CA VAL A 289 -21.06 7.29 9.35
C VAL A 289 -22.14 7.84 10.30
N PRO A 290 -21.97 9.03 10.89
CA PRO A 290 -23.00 9.61 11.74
C PRO A 290 -24.05 10.27 10.85
N GLY A 291 -25.26 9.72 10.80
CA GLY A 291 -26.38 10.39 10.16
C GLY A 291 -27.57 9.48 9.85
N ASN A 292 -28.49 9.38 10.80
CA ASN A 292 -29.91 9.03 10.65
C ASN A 292 -30.36 8.47 9.29
N MET A 293 -30.53 7.15 9.19
CA MET A 293 -31.80 6.61 8.71
C MET A 293 -32.21 5.43 9.59
N SER A 294 -33.48 5.48 9.95
CA SER A 294 -34.19 4.64 10.90
C SER A 294 -33.93 3.15 10.76
N GLN A 295 -33.87 2.52 11.93
CA GLN A 295 -33.91 1.08 12.16
C GLN A 295 -34.89 0.36 11.21
N SER A 296 -34.38 -0.52 10.37
CA SER A 296 -34.97 -1.84 10.19
C SER A 296 -33.93 -2.87 10.58
N ALA A 297 -34.28 -3.68 11.58
CA ALA A 297 -33.45 -4.71 12.13
C ALA A 297 -33.13 -5.77 11.06
N GLY A 298 -31.86 -5.81 10.67
CA GLY A 298 -31.24 -6.93 10.00
C GLY A 298 -29.75 -6.81 10.25
N GLN A 299 -29.18 -7.72 11.05
CA GLN A 299 -27.73 -7.91 11.01
C GLN A 299 -27.35 -8.12 9.55
N PRO A 300 -26.23 -7.57 9.05
CA PRO A 300 -25.73 -7.96 7.74
C PRO A 300 -25.36 -9.45 7.81
N VAL A 301 -26.31 -10.29 7.44
CA VAL A 301 -26.08 -11.70 7.17
C VAL A 301 -25.20 -11.71 5.93
N LEU A 302 -23.94 -12.06 6.13
CA LEU A 302 -23.04 -12.44 5.04
C LEU A 302 -23.77 -13.46 4.17
N PRO A 303 -23.83 -13.31 2.84
CA PRO A 303 -24.29 -14.42 2.02
C PRO A 303 -23.36 -15.61 2.30
N GLU A 304 -23.92 -16.75 2.70
CA GLU A 304 -23.23 -18.03 2.63
C GLU A 304 -22.83 -18.22 1.17
N ILE A 305 -21.56 -17.96 0.88
CA ILE A 305 -20.98 -18.24 -0.42
C ILE A 305 -20.62 -19.72 -0.38
N ASP A 306 -21.42 -20.50 -1.11
CA ASP A 306 -21.11 -21.88 -1.46
C ASP A 306 -19.73 -21.90 -2.13
N MET A 307 -18.82 -22.65 -1.54
CA MET A 307 -17.39 -22.59 -1.75
C MET A 307 -17.00 -23.98 -2.27
N ASP A 308 -17.24 -24.24 -3.56
CA ASP A 308 -16.70 -25.40 -4.26
C ASP A 308 -15.20 -25.15 -4.52
N TRP A 309 -14.36 -25.86 -3.76
CA TRP A 309 -12.88 -25.76 -3.75
C TRP A 309 -12.18 -26.97 -4.36
N GLU A 310 -12.71 -27.54 -5.44
CA GLU A 310 -11.93 -28.46 -6.25
C GLU A 310 -11.39 -27.72 -7.48
N ASP A 311 -10.05 -27.67 -7.58
CA ASP A 311 -9.21 -27.20 -8.70
C ASP A 311 -8.36 -25.94 -8.44
N VAL A 312 -7.52 -25.98 -7.39
CA VAL A 312 -6.18 -25.37 -7.48
C VAL A 312 -5.15 -26.30 -6.83
N ASP A 313 -4.87 -27.41 -7.51
CA ASP A 313 -3.69 -28.24 -7.24
C ASP A 313 -2.42 -27.48 -7.65
N PHE A 314 -1.71 -26.89 -6.68
CA PHE A 314 -0.27 -26.61 -6.81
C PHE A 314 0.51 -27.69 -6.08
N VAL A 315 0.73 -28.80 -6.78
CA VAL A 315 1.61 -29.89 -6.34
C VAL A 315 3.08 -29.47 -6.47
N TRP A 316 3.80 -29.73 -5.39
CA TRP A 316 5.22 -29.54 -5.13
C TRP A 316 6.19 -30.08 -6.20
N LEU A 317 7.32 -29.38 -6.39
CA LEU A 317 8.61 -30.00 -6.65
C LEU A 317 9.70 -29.37 -5.76
N SER A 318 9.72 -29.78 -4.49
CA SER A 318 10.98 -29.96 -3.78
C SER A 318 11.32 -31.45 -3.84
N ARG A 319 12.48 -31.80 -4.41
CA ARG A 319 13.18 -33.02 -4.06
C ARG A 319 14.64 -32.65 -3.80
N GLY A 320 14.99 -32.73 -2.52
CA GLY A 320 16.34 -32.59 -2.04
C GLY A 320 17.26 -33.72 -2.52
N VAL A 321 18.54 -33.40 -2.44
CA VAL A 321 19.70 -34.26 -2.64
C VAL A 321 19.71 -35.40 -1.61
N GLY A 322 20.05 -36.62 -2.05
CA GLY A 322 20.38 -37.75 -1.18
C GLY A 322 20.99 -38.91 -1.96
N ARG A 323 22.27 -39.21 -1.68
CA ARG A 323 23.13 -40.27 -2.25
C ARG A 323 22.75 -41.70 -1.79
N THR A 324 23.50 -42.68 -2.34
CA THR A 324 23.66 -44.13 -2.06
C THR A 324 22.69 -45.05 -2.84
N ILE A 325 23.12 -46.04 -3.62
CA ILE A 325 24.41 -46.75 -3.84
C ILE A 325 24.73 -46.75 -5.34
#